data_AF-S0B152-F1
#
_entry.id   AF-S0B152-F1
#
_cell.length_a   1.000
_cell.length_b   1.000
_cell.length_c   1.000
_cell.angle_alpha   90.00
_cell.angle_beta   90.00
_cell.angle_gamma   90.00
#
_symmetry.space_group_name_H-M   'P 1'
#
loop_
_entity.id
_entity.type
_entity.pdbx_description
1 polymer ?
#
loop_
_entity_poly.entity_id
_entity_poly.type
_entity_poly.pdbx_seq_one_letter_code
_entity_poly.pdbx_strand_id
1 'polypeptide(L)'
;MILFNVLTLSFVCVNAFLMKDNVKLSGTKNSIENTEFMSMPNYTSIALEIQTLLLKQKKTVSTAESCTSGKIAAALSCISNASKVFKGGIVAYCNEAKENLLKVPHHIIANYTEVSEQTIKEMLKGSMSAYRSDYAIASTGYAELDITAPKERQGLIYIGVSSKDKFSIKELHVTGARVDNTNEAVTEALTLFVEFLKADN
;
A
#
# COMPACT_ATOMS: atom_id res chain seq x y z
N MET A 1 -39.24 -25.70 -23.66
CA MET A 1 -38.44 -24.62 -24.27
C MET A 1 -38.55 -23.41 -23.36
N ILE A 2 -37.72 -23.36 -22.31
CA ILE A 2 -37.82 -22.39 -21.22
C ILE A 2 -36.66 -21.41 -21.36
N LEU A 3 -37.01 -20.12 -21.37
CA LEU A 3 -36.11 -18.96 -21.47
C LEU A 3 -35.06 -18.96 -20.34
N PHE A 4 -33.79 -18.80 -20.71
CA PHE A 4 -32.71 -18.43 -19.78
C PHE A 4 -32.76 -16.93 -19.54
N ASN A 5 -32.99 -16.53 -18.29
CA ASN A 5 -32.90 -15.15 -17.83
C ASN A 5 -31.50 -14.92 -17.26
N VAL A 6 -30.75 -14.00 -17.85
CA VAL A 6 -29.40 -13.62 -17.44
C VAL A 6 -29.52 -12.52 -16.39
N LEU A 7 -29.21 -12.83 -15.13
CA LEU A 7 -28.96 -11.84 -14.10
C LEU A 7 -27.62 -12.14 -13.42
N THR A 8 -26.55 -11.59 -13.97
CA THR A 8 -25.24 -11.53 -13.32
C THR A 8 -25.24 -10.38 -12.33
N LEU A 9 -25.31 -10.67 -11.03
CA LEU A 9 -24.94 -9.71 -9.99
C LEU A 9 -23.65 -10.20 -9.33
N SER A 10 -22.58 -9.47 -9.62
CA SER A 10 -21.21 -9.62 -9.14
C SER A 10 -21.12 -9.48 -7.62
N PHE A 11 -20.83 -10.60 -6.95
CA PHE A 11 -20.26 -10.62 -5.59
C PHE A 11 -18.75 -10.86 -5.72
N VAL A 12 -17.98 -9.76 -5.69
CA VAL A 12 -16.53 -9.77 -5.53
C VAL A 12 -16.21 -9.49 -4.06
N CYS A 13 -15.37 -10.34 -3.47
CA CYS A 13 -14.63 -10.16 -2.21
C CYS A 13 -15.42 -9.82 -0.94
N VAL A 14 -16.22 -10.77 -0.46
CA VAL A 14 -16.39 -10.98 0.99
C VAL A 14 -16.05 -12.44 1.27
N ASN A 15 -14.77 -12.71 1.55
CA ASN A 15 -14.40 -14.01 2.11
C ASN A 15 -14.66 -13.95 3.62
N ALA A 16 -15.91 -14.22 3.98
CA ALA A 16 -16.31 -14.70 5.29
C ALA A 16 -17.69 -15.36 5.19
N PHE A 17 -17.77 -16.50 4.50
CA PHE A 17 -18.98 -17.33 4.55
C PHE A 17 -18.63 -18.83 4.53
N LEU A 18 -18.62 -19.40 5.74
CA LEU A 18 -19.04 -20.74 6.11
C LEU A 18 -18.30 -21.94 5.50
N MET A 19 -17.32 -22.45 6.27
CA MET A 19 -17.04 -23.89 6.26
C MET A 19 -18.20 -24.63 6.92
N LYS A 20 -19.11 -25.16 6.10
CA LYS A 20 -19.92 -26.33 6.45
C LYS A 20 -19.47 -27.45 5.52
N ASP A 21 -18.45 -28.19 5.94
CA ASP A 21 -18.33 -29.61 5.64
C ASP A 21 -17.50 -30.29 6.72
N ASN A 22 -18.10 -31.32 7.31
CA ASN A 22 -17.66 -31.99 8.52
C ASN A 22 -16.37 -32.79 8.30
N VAL A 23 -15.23 -32.24 8.70
CA VAL A 23 -14.03 -33.04 9.01
C VAL A 23 -14.01 -33.27 10.52
N LYS A 24 -14.35 -34.49 10.96
CA LYS A 24 -14.16 -34.92 12.35
C LYS A 24 -12.66 -35.08 12.62
N LEU A 25 -12.02 -34.04 13.14
CA LEU A 25 -10.71 -34.16 13.79
C LEU A 25 -10.95 -34.53 15.27
N SER A 26 -10.66 -35.78 15.61
CA SER A 26 -10.59 -36.25 16.99
C SER A 26 -9.27 -35.83 17.62
N GLY A 27 -9.32 -34.98 18.65
CA GLY A 27 -8.16 -34.71 19.51
C GLY A 27 -8.07 -33.26 19.97
N THR A 28 -8.04 -33.08 21.29
CA THR A 28 -7.79 -31.83 22.04
C THR A 28 -8.75 -30.66 21.80
N LYS A 29 -9.83 -30.65 22.59
CA LYS A 29 -10.60 -29.44 22.93
C LYS A 29 -9.74 -28.51 23.79
N ASN A 30 -9.87 -27.20 23.57
CA ASN A 30 -9.30 -26.06 24.30
C ASN A 30 -7.92 -25.57 23.83
N SER A 31 -7.92 -24.62 22.88
CA SER A 31 -7.00 -23.46 22.82
C SER A 31 -7.14 -22.58 21.56
N ILE A 32 -8.08 -22.86 20.65
CA ILE A 32 -8.31 -22.03 19.45
C ILE A 32 -9.69 -21.37 19.52
N GLU A 33 -9.95 -20.61 20.58
CA GLU A 33 -11.04 -19.64 20.63
C GLU A 33 -10.39 -18.35 21.17
N ASN A 34 -10.49 -17.25 20.41
CA ASN A 34 -9.85 -15.94 20.63
C ASN A 34 -8.45 -15.72 20.02
N THR A 35 -8.24 -16.14 18.76
CA THR A 35 -7.39 -15.31 17.90
C THR A 35 -8.30 -14.19 17.40
N GLU A 36 -8.26 -13.03 18.07
CA GLU A 36 -8.74 -11.79 17.49
C GLU A 36 -8.18 -11.73 16.07
N PHE A 37 -9.05 -11.89 15.08
CA PHE A 37 -8.71 -11.59 13.71
C PHE A 37 -8.42 -10.09 13.72
N MET A 38 -7.13 -9.72 13.88
CA MET A 38 -6.68 -8.34 13.96
C MET A 38 -7.46 -7.54 12.94
N SER A 39 -8.31 -6.63 13.42
CA SER A 39 -9.15 -5.81 12.57
C SER A 39 -8.21 -5.09 11.60
N MET A 40 -8.24 -5.50 10.32
CA MET A 40 -7.54 -4.74 9.30
C MET A 40 -8.10 -3.32 9.37
N PRO A 41 -7.24 -2.29 9.47
CA PRO A 41 -7.71 -0.93 9.45
C PRO A 41 -8.53 -0.71 8.19
N ASN A 42 -9.68 -0.07 8.33
CA ASN A 42 -10.58 0.13 7.22
C ASN A 42 -10.09 1.30 6.36
N TYR A 43 -9.16 1.03 5.44
CA TYR A 43 -8.66 2.00 4.45
C TYR A 43 -9.70 2.36 3.37
N THR A 44 -10.85 1.67 3.35
CA THR A 44 -11.83 1.70 2.26
C THR A 44 -12.39 3.09 2.01
N SER A 45 -12.65 3.87 3.06
CA SER A 45 -13.20 5.24 2.91
C SER A 45 -12.22 6.16 2.18
N ILE A 46 -10.95 6.16 2.58
CA ILE A 46 -9.90 7.00 1.98
C ILE A 46 -9.62 6.52 0.54
N ALA A 47 -9.52 5.20 0.33
CA ALA A 47 -9.31 4.63 -1.00
C ALA A 47 -10.48 4.93 -1.96
N LEU A 48 -11.73 4.93 -1.47
CA LEU A 48 -12.90 5.32 -2.26
C LEU A 48 -12.83 6.80 -2.65
N GLU A 49 -12.45 7.69 -1.73
CA GLU A 49 -12.27 9.11 -2.02
C GLU A 49 -11.19 9.34 -3.10
N ILE A 50 -10.04 8.67 -2.97
CA ILE A 50 -8.98 8.69 -3.99
C ILE A 50 -9.53 8.25 -5.35
N GLN A 51 -10.27 7.14 -5.40
CA GLN A 51 -10.87 6.66 -6.65
C GLN A 51 -11.82 7.71 -7.25
N THR A 52 -12.69 8.33 -6.44
CA THR A 52 -13.61 9.37 -6.90
C THR A 52 -12.87 10.56 -7.50
N LEU A 53 -11.82 11.04 -6.83
CA LEU A 53 -11.01 12.17 -7.31
C LEU A 53 -10.30 11.84 -8.63
N LEU A 54 -9.66 10.67 -8.72
CA LEU A 54 -8.95 10.25 -9.92
C LEU A 54 -9.89 10.02 -11.11
N LEU A 55 -11.06 9.43 -10.89
CA LEU A 55 -12.08 9.25 -11.94
C LEU A 55 -12.57 10.59 -12.49
N LYS A 56 -12.80 11.58 -11.62
CA LYS A 56 -13.20 12.94 -12.02
C LYS A 56 -12.13 13.60 -12.89
N GLN A 57 -10.86 13.41 -12.55
CA GLN A 57 -9.72 13.96 -13.29
C GLN A 57 -9.34 13.14 -14.54
N LYS A 58 -9.87 11.92 -14.70
CA LYS A 58 -9.43 10.91 -15.69
C LYS A 58 -7.93 10.60 -15.57
N LYS A 59 -7.46 10.47 -14.33
CA LYS A 59 -6.06 10.24 -13.98
C LYS A 59 -5.85 8.87 -13.34
N THR A 60 -4.60 8.44 -13.32
CA THR A 60 -4.19 7.11 -12.87
C THR A 60 -3.08 7.16 -11.83
N VAL A 61 -3.00 6.14 -10.99
CA VAL A 61 -2.03 6.01 -9.90
C VAL A 61 -1.35 4.64 -9.89
N SER A 62 -0.10 4.59 -9.49
CA SER A 62 0.65 3.37 -9.19
C SER A 62 1.30 3.42 -7.80
N THR A 63 1.80 2.30 -7.29
CA THR A 63 2.53 2.28 -6.00
C THR A 63 3.96 1.73 -6.12
N ALA A 64 4.83 2.14 -5.19
CA ALA A 64 6.15 1.55 -4.94
C ALA A 64 6.34 1.34 -3.43
N GLU A 65 6.26 0.10 -2.97
CA GLU A 65 6.18 -0.22 -1.55
C GLU A 65 7.40 -0.99 -1.06
N SER A 66 7.94 -0.61 0.10
CA SER A 66 8.93 -1.39 0.83
C SER A 66 8.31 -1.87 2.14
N CYS A 67 8.32 -1.06 3.20
CA CYS A 67 7.85 -1.46 4.54
C CYS A 67 6.35 -1.77 4.61
N THR A 68 5.53 -1.24 3.69
CA THR A 68 4.09 -1.53 3.61
C THR A 68 3.75 -2.80 2.83
N SER A 69 4.71 -3.39 2.12
CA SER A 69 4.62 -4.72 1.50
C SER A 69 3.34 -4.98 0.68
N GLY A 70 2.85 -3.98 -0.07
CA GLY A 70 1.68 -4.12 -0.94
C GLY A 70 0.35 -3.74 -0.29
N LYS A 71 0.34 -3.31 0.99
CA LYS A 71 -0.90 -2.90 1.67
C LYS A 71 -1.52 -1.64 1.06
N ILE A 72 -0.72 -0.71 0.51
CA ILE A 72 -1.26 0.46 -0.18
C ILE A 72 -1.94 0.03 -1.49
N ALA A 73 -1.26 -0.82 -2.27
CA ALA A 73 -1.84 -1.42 -3.49
C ALA A 73 -3.13 -2.19 -3.17
N ALA A 74 -3.14 -2.99 -2.11
CA ALA A 74 -4.32 -3.74 -1.67
C ALA A 74 -5.49 -2.80 -1.37
N ALA A 75 -5.27 -1.73 -0.60
CA ALA A 75 -6.28 -0.73 -0.28
C ALA A 75 -6.87 -0.04 -1.52
N LEU A 76 -6.05 0.29 -2.53
CA LEU A 76 -6.53 0.90 -3.77
C LEU A 76 -7.27 -0.10 -4.67
N SER A 77 -6.82 -1.36 -4.68
CA SER A 77 -7.36 -2.42 -5.53
C SER A 77 -8.66 -3.04 -5.02
N CYS A 78 -8.98 -2.92 -3.72
CA CYS A 78 -10.18 -3.51 -3.14
C CYS A 78 -11.48 -2.76 -3.51
N ILE A 79 -11.37 -1.56 -4.07
CA ILE A 79 -12.52 -0.77 -4.51
C ILE A 79 -13.00 -1.27 -5.88
N SER A 80 -14.30 -1.48 -6.03
CA SER A 80 -14.90 -1.83 -7.32
C SER A 80 -14.44 -0.91 -8.45
N ASN A 81 -14.14 -1.48 -9.62
CA ASN A 81 -13.60 -0.76 -10.78
C ASN A 81 -12.23 -0.10 -10.56
N ALA A 82 -11.42 -0.55 -9.59
CA ALA A 82 -10.07 -0.04 -9.35
C ALA A 82 -9.19 0.01 -10.61
N SER A 83 -9.35 -0.94 -11.55
CA SER A 83 -8.60 -0.98 -12.81
C SER A 83 -8.75 0.26 -13.70
N LYS A 84 -9.77 1.11 -13.47
CA LYS A 84 -9.92 2.39 -14.18
C LYS A 84 -8.89 3.44 -13.74
N VAL A 85 -8.38 3.35 -12.51
CA VAL A 85 -7.49 4.36 -11.92
C VAL A 85 -6.17 3.78 -11.43
N PHE A 86 -6.16 2.56 -10.88
CA PHE A 86 -4.98 1.93 -10.33
C PHE A 86 -4.28 1.06 -11.39
N LYS A 87 -3.03 1.38 -11.69
CA LYS A 87 -2.22 0.70 -12.71
C LYS A 87 -1.49 -0.54 -12.20
N GLY A 88 -1.26 -0.63 -10.90
CA GLY A 88 -0.45 -1.67 -10.27
C GLY A 88 0.56 -1.09 -9.29
N GLY A 89 1.28 -1.99 -8.63
CA GLY A 89 2.27 -1.65 -7.61
C GLY A 89 3.49 -2.55 -7.69
N ILE A 90 4.66 -1.98 -7.40
CA ILE A 90 5.91 -2.72 -7.22
C ILE A 90 6.20 -2.81 -5.73
N VAL A 91 6.41 -4.03 -5.23
CA VAL A 91 6.95 -4.23 -3.88
C VAL A 91 8.48 -4.37 -4.01
N ALA A 92 9.21 -3.30 -3.72
CA ALA A 92 10.67 -3.22 -3.80
C ALA A 92 11.30 -3.30 -2.39
N TYR A 93 11.16 -4.47 -1.75
CA TYR A 93 11.53 -4.64 -0.35
C TYR A 93 13.05 -4.54 -0.11
N CYS A 94 13.87 -5.09 -1.01
CA CYS A 94 15.34 -5.03 -0.93
C CYS A 94 15.93 -3.98 -1.88
N ASN A 95 17.20 -3.61 -1.65
CA ASN A 95 17.92 -2.61 -2.47
C ASN A 95 18.00 -3.04 -3.94
N GLU A 96 18.29 -4.31 -4.20
CA GLU A 96 18.30 -4.88 -5.55
C GLU A 96 16.96 -4.68 -6.27
N ALA A 97 15.83 -4.86 -5.59
CA ALA A 97 14.51 -4.62 -6.18
C ALA A 97 14.27 -3.13 -6.46
N LYS A 98 14.73 -2.23 -5.58
CA LYS A 98 14.67 -0.76 -5.79
C LYS A 98 15.48 -0.36 -7.03
N GLU A 99 16.68 -0.90 -7.19
CA GLU A 99 17.55 -0.63 -8.33
C GLU A 99 17.01 -1.26 -9.63
N ASN A 100 16.61 -2.53 -9.59
CA ASN A 100 16.23 -3.27 -10.81
C ASN A 100 14.83 -2.90 -11.32
N LEU A 101 13.85 -2.76 -10.43
CA LEU A 101 12.45 -2.55 -10.81
C LEU A 101 12.10 -1.07 -10.87
N LEU A 102 12.55 -0.28 -9.89
CA LEU A 102 12.24 1.15 -9.78
C LEU A 102 13.36 2.04 -10.35
N LYS A 103 14.49 1.46 -10.78
CA LYS A 103 15.63 2.21 -11.36
C LYS A 103 16.20 3.26 -10.40
N VAL A 104 16.08 3.02 -9.09
CA VAL A 104 16.77 3.84 -8.08
C VAL A 104 18.27 3.73 -8.34
N PRO A 105 19.00 4.84 -8.56
CA PRO A 105 20.43 4.77 -8.81
C PRO A 105 21.19 4.24 -7.59
N HIS A 106 22.13 3.33 -7.81
CA HIS A 106 22.93 2.73 -6.74
C HIS A 106 23.58 3.77 -5.81
N HIS A 107 24.10 4.87 -6.38
CA HIS A 107 24.74 5.93 -5.60
C HIS A 107 23.79 6.66 -4.63
N ILE A 108 22.48 6.68 -4.90
CA ILE A 108 21.50 7.27 -3.99
C ILE A 108 21.38 6.41 -2.73
N ILE A 109 21.26 5.09 -2.90
CA ILE A 109 21.21 4.16 -1.76
C ILE A 109 22.55 4.17 -1.01
N ALA A 110 23.68 4.19 -1.73
CA ALA A 110 25.00 4.22 -1.10
C ALA A 110 25.25 5.49 -0.26
N ASN A 111 24.80 6.66 -0.72
CA ASN A 111 25.04 7.94 -0.04
C ASN A 111 23.99 8.29 1.01
N TYR A 112 22.73 7.86 0.82
CA TYR A 112 21.59 8.28 1.64
C TYR A 112 20.86 7.13 2.34
N THR A 113 21.21 5.87 2.07
CA THR A 113 20.51 4.66 2.51
C THR A 113 19.15 4.43 1.84
N GLU A 114 18.63 3.22 1.98
CA GLU A 114 17.33 2.79 1.44
C GLU A 114 16.13 3.45 2.13
N VAL A 115 16.32 4.07 3.30
CA VAL A 115 15.31 4.84 4.03
C VAL A 115 15.75 6.31 4.07
N SER A 116 15.40 7.04 3.02
CA SER A 116 15.70 8.48 2.89
C SER A 116 14.74 9.18 1.95
N GLU A 117 14.67 10.51 2.06
CA GLU A 117 13.92 11.38 1.14
C GLU A 117 14.40 11.21 -0.32
N GLN A 118 15.71 11.03 -0.52
CA GLN A 118 16.31 10.84 -1.85
C GLN A 118 15.88 9.50 -2.45
N THR A 119 15.93 8.41 -1.68
CA THR A 119 15.51 7.10 -2.17
C THR A 119 14.03 7.09 -2.52
N ILE A 120 13.15 7.65 -1.67
CA ILE A 120 11.71 7.64 -1.95
C ILE A 120 11.34 8.50 -3.17
N LYS A 121 12.03 9.63 -3.42
CA LYS A 121 11.87 10.41 -4.67
C LYS A 121 12.14 9.56 -5.91
N GLU A 122 13.20 8.77 -5.90
CA GLU A 122 13.52 7.89 -7.03
C GLU A 122 12.54 6.70 -7.12
N MET A 123 12.07 6.15 -6.00
CA MET A 123 11.02 5.13 -6.01
C MET A 123 9.71 5.64 -6.66
N LEU A 124 9.31 6.87 -6.35
CA LEU A 124 8.14 7.52 -6.94
C LEU A 124 8.29 7.67 -8.47
N LYS A 125 9.41 8.24 -8.92
CA LYS A 125 9.73 8.37 -10.36
C LYS A 125 9.75 7.01 -11.06
N GLY A 126 10.38 6.02 -10.44
CA GLY A 126 10.46 4.65 -10.93
C GLY A 126 9.10 4.03 -11.15
N SER A 127 8.20 4.15 -10.16
CA SER A 127 6.82 3.64 -10.25
C SER A 127 6.06 4.30 -11.39
N MET A 128 6.09 5.64 -11.46
CA MET A 128 5.42 6.39 -12.53
C MET A 128 5.93 5.99 -13.91
N SER A 129 7.24 5.83 -14.06
CA SER A 129 7.85 5.40 -15.33
C SER A 129 7.45 3.97 -15.70
N ALA A 130 7.45 3.04 -14.74
CA ALA A 130 7.12 1.64 -14.99
C ALA A 130 5.67 1.44 -15.45
N TYR A 131 4.74 2.17 -14.82
CA TYR A 131 3.31 2.02 -15.09
C TYR A 131 2.71 3.06 -16.03
N ARG A 132 3.47 4.11 -16.38
CA ARG A 132 2.98 5.29 -17.11
C ARG A 132 1.73 5.88 -16.46
N SER A 133 1.74 5.94 -15.13
CA SER A 133 0.69 6.53 -14.32
C SER A 133 0.87 8.05 -14.22
N ASP A 134 -0.21 8.76 -13.91
CA ASP A 134 -0.15 10.21 -13.69
C ASP A 134 0.39 10.56 -12.30
N TYR A 135 0.17 9.67 -11.34
CA TYR A 135 0.62 9.81 -9.97
C TYR A 135 1.27 8.51 -9.44
N ALA A 136 2.08 8.63 -8.41
CA ALA A 136 2.54 7.49 -7.62
C ALA A 136 2.46 7.74 -6.12
N ILE A 137 2.33 6.65 -5.36
CA ILE A 137 2.48 6.62 -3.90
C ILE A 137 3.65 5.68 -3.58
N ALA A 138 4.53 6.07 -2.67
CA ALA A 138 5.65 5.24 -2.24
C ALA A 138 5.80 5.17 -0.73
N SER A 139 6.43 4.10 -0.25
CA SER A 139 6.81 3.91 1.15
C SER A 139 8.19 3.24 1.27
N THR A 140 9.04 3.76 2.14
CA THR A 140 10.29 3.11 2.55
C THR A 140 10.59 3.43 4.01
N GLY A 141 11.01 2.43 4.80
CA GLY A 141 11.14 2.63 6.22
C GLY A 141 11.51 1.40 7.03
N TYR A 142 11.87 1.66 8.28
CA TYR A 142 12.10 0.65 9.31
C TYR A 142 10.85 0.59 10.19
N ALA A 143 9.92 -0.31 9.86
CA ALA A 143 8.63 -0.44 10.54
C ALA A 143 8.71 -1.00 11.97
N GLU A 144 9.91 -1.34 12.46
CA GLU A 144 10.15 -1.87 13.81
C GLU A 144 11.21 -1.03 14.52
N LEU A 145 11.14 -1.02 15.85
CA LEU A 145 12.22 -0.56 16.71
C LEU A 145 13.29 -1.67 16.78
N ASP A 146 14.26 -1.62 15.87
CA ASP A 146 15.47 -2.43 16.02
C ASP A 146 16.37 -1.80 17.08
N ILE A 147 16.35 -2.35 18.29
CA ILE A 147 17.15 -1.87 19.42
C ILE A 147 18.67 -1.92 19.17
N THR A 148 19.10 -2.68 18.15
CA THR A 148 20.51 -2.78 17.74
C THR A 148 20.90 -1.77 16.66
N ALA A 149 19.91 -1.15 16.01
CA ALA A 149 20.13 -0.10 15.01
C ALA A 149 20.41 1.25 15.70
N PRO A 150 21.12 2.17 15.01
CA PRO A 150 21.24 3.56 15.45
C PRO A 150 19.87 4.16 15.76
N LYS A 151 19.76 4.96 16.82
CA LYS A 151 18.47 5.52 17.28
C LYS A 151 17.74 6.29 16.18
N GLU A 152 18.48 6.99 15.33
CA GLU A 152 17.90 7.72 14.19
C GLU A 152 17.20 6.83 13.14
N ARG A 153 17.43 5.51 13.15
CA ARG A 153 16.79 4.55 12.23
C ARG A 153 15.63 3.80 12.85
N GLN A 154 15.42 3.91 14.15
CA GLN A 154 14.38 3.16 14.85
C GLN A 154 13.02 3.79 14.59
N GLY A 155 12.16 3.11 13.82
CA GLY A 155 10.83 3.61 13.52
C GLY A 155 10.77 4.74 12.49
N LEU A 156 11.82 4.95 11.70
CA LEU A 156 11.81 5.96 10.64
C LEU A 156 11.12 5.42 9.40
N ILE A 157 10.07 6.09 8.94
CA ILE A 157 9.37 5.77 7.68
C ILE A 157 9.21 7.03 6.84
N TYR A 158 9.63 6.97 5.58
CA TYR A 158 9.23 7.93 4.56
C TYR A 158 8.03 7.41 3.79
N ILE A 159 7.03 8.28 3.64
CA ILE A 159 5.94 8.13 2.70
C ILE A 159 5.98 9.29 1.71
N GLY A 160 5.56 9.04 0.49
CA GLY A 160 5.60 10.09 -0.52
C GLY A 160 4.57 9.87 -1.60
N VAL A 161 4.20 10.98 -2.23
CA VAL A 161 3.31 11.03 -3.38
C VAL A 161 3.90 11.96 -4.44
N SER A 162 3.64 11.67 -5.69
CA SER A 162 4.13 12.51 -6.80
C SER A 162 3.14 12.59 -7.93
N SER A 163 3.20 13.71 -8.65
CA SER A 163 2.78 13.84 -10.05
C SER A 163 4.02 14.02 -10.93
N LYS A 164 3.83 14.35 -12.21
CA LYS A 164 4.94 14.56 -13.16
C LYS A 164 5.94 15.62 -12.69
N ASP A 165 5.45 16.70 -12.09
CA ASP A 165 6.24 17.91 -11.82
C ASP A 165 6.34 18.24 -10.31
N LYS A 166 5.62 17.51 -9.45
CA LYS A 166 5.50 17.80 -8.02
C LYS A 166 5.68 16.55 -7.17
N PHE A 167 6.25 16.75 -5.97
CA PHE A 167 6.41 15.74 -4.95
C PHE A 167 5.90 16.28 -3.62
N SER A 168 5.30 15.42 -2.80
CA SER A 168 5.08 15.66 -1.38
C SER A 168 5.56 14.44 -0.61
N ILE A 169 6.48 14.67 0.33
CA ILE A 169 7.13 13.60 1.11
C ILE A 169 7.01 13.95 2.57
N LYS A 170 6.63 12.95 3.37
CA LYS A 170 6.47 13.07 4.81
C LYS A 170 7.34 12.02 5.50
N GLU A 171 8.05 12.48 6.51
CA GLU A 171 8.80 11.67 7.45
C GLU A 171 7.90 11.31 8.64
N LEU A 172 7.89 10.04 9.03
CA LEU A 172 7.14 9.51 10.16
C LEU A 172 8.12 8.88 11.15
N HIS A 173 7.86 9.08 12.45
CA HIS A 173 8.57 8.42 13.54
C HIS A 173 7.59 7.59 14.35
N VAL A 174 7.62 6.27 14.14
CA VAL A 174 6.69 5.32 14.72
C VAL A 174 7.34 4.52 15.85
N THR A 175 6.59 4.20 16.90
CA THR A 175 7.12 3.52 18.09
C THR A 175 6.35 2.27 18.49
N GLY A 176 5.33 1.88 17.71
CA GLY A 176 4.48 0.72 17.98
C GLY A 176 5.08 -0.59 17.48
N ALA A 177 4.25 -1.64 17.48
CA ALA A 177 4.59 -2.92 16.86
C ALA A 177 4.61 -2.78 15.33
N ARG A 178 5.32 -3.69 14.64
CA ARG A 178 5.45 -3.69 13.17
C ARG A 178 4.13 -3.49 12.46
N VAL A 179 3.09 -4.23 12.88
CA VAL A 179 1.81 -4.22 12.18
C VAL A 179 1.13 -2.87 12.32
N ASP A 180 1.13 -2.29 13.52
CA ASP A 180 0.53 -0.99 13.79
C ASP A 180 1.26 0.12 13.02
N ASN A 181 2.59 0.14 13.12
CA ASN A 181 3.45 1.07 12.40
C ASN A 181 3.26 1.02 10.88
N THR A 182 3.13 -0.19 10.34
CA THR A 182 2.87 -0.38 8.92
C THR A 182 1.49 0.13 8.54
N ASN A 183 0.49 -0.11 9.38
CA ASN A 183 -0.89 0.32 9.15
C ASN A 183 -1.05 1.85 9.25
N GLU A 184 -0.33 2.47 10.18
CA GLU A 184 -0.20 3.91 10.28
C GLU A 184 0.43 4.49 9.01
N ALA A 185 1.56 3.94 8.55
CA ALA A 185 2.20 4.37 7.31
C ALA A 185 1.27 4.25 6.09
N VAL A 186 0.44 3.20 5.99
CA VAL A 186 -0.55 3.07 4.92
C VAL A 186 -1.62 4.16 5.00
N THR A 187 -2.15 4.40 6.20
CA THR A 187 -3.16 5.45 6.42
C THR A 187 -2.62 6.83 6.06
N GLU A 188 -1.43 7.15 6.57
CA GLU A 188 -0.76 8.43 6.32
C GLU A 188 -0.43 8.62 4.84
N ALA A 189 0.02 7.57 4.13
CA ALA A 189 0.30 7.64 2.70
C ALA A 189 -0.96 7.92 1.87
N LEU A 190 -2.08 7.26 2.19
CA LEU A 190 -3.36 7.48 1.50
C LEU A 190 -3.93 8.87 1.79
N THR A 191 -3.86 9.33 3.05
CA THR A 191 -4.29 10.67 3.47
C THR A 191 -3.46 11.75 2.77
N LEU A 192 -2.12 11.61 2.78
CA LEU A 192 -1.21 12.51 2.08
C LEU A 192 -1.56 12.60 0.58
N PHE A 193 -1.97 11.48 -0.03
CA PHE A 193 -2.37 11.48 -1.43
C PHE A 193 -3.70 12.22 -1.67
N VAL A 194 -4.69 12.07 -0.79
CA VAL A 194 -5.95 12.84 -0.87
C VAL A 194 -5.66 14.35 -0.80
N GLU A 195 -4.83 14.77 0.14
CA GLU A 195 -4.41 16.17 0.29
C GLU A 195 -3.71 16.68 -0.97
N PHE A 196 -2.78 15.89 -1.51
CA PHE A 196 -2.05 16.20 -2.73
C PHE A 196 -2.98 16.35 -3.94
N LEU A 197 -3.95 15.43 -4.12
CA LEU A 197 -4.93 15.50 -5.20
C LEU A 197 -5.85 16.72 -5.09
N LYS A 198 -6.19 17.13 -3.87
CA LYS A 198 -7.01 18.34 -3.64
C LYS A 198 -6.23 19.62 -3.93
N ALA A 199 -4.93 19.65 -3.66
CA ALA A 199 -4.06 20.79 -3.94
C ALA A 199 -3.66 20.92 -5.41
N ASP A 200 -3.78 19.85 -6.21
CA ASP A 200 -3.47 19.84 -7.64
C ASP A 200 -4.68 20.16 -8.54
N ASN A 201 -5.87 20.37 -7.95
CA ASN A 201 -7.09 20.85 -8.63
C ASN A 201 -7.18 22.39 -8.59
#